data_AF-A0AAQ3JUY5-F1
#
_entry.id   AF-A0AAQ3JUY5-F1
#
_cell.length_a   1.000
_cell.length_b   1.000
_cell.length_c   1.000
_cell.angle_alpha   90.00
_cell.angle_beta   90.00
_cell.angle_gamma   90.00
#
_symmetry.space_group_name_H-M   'P 1'
#
loop_
_entity.id
_entity.type
_entity.pdbx_description
1 polymer ?
#
loop_
_entity_poly.entity_id
_entity_poly.type
_entity_poly.pdbx_seq_one_letter_code
_entity_poly.pdbx_strand_id
1 'polypeptide(L)'
;MSGTVSLWFIPVLFSFVWSFTLQMYLQAQSKNIIITYLAFATLALHVFLSWFLVMKLEMGLAGVMIAMIFSMWIPVLGQLAFVFFGGCPVTWTGFSFAAFTDLWAIIKLSLSSGVMLCLELWYNTILVLLTGYMKNAEVAIDALSICMENPDHGIWIGMLIGTLVQTFVLMYITWRTDWEEQVFLAKVRINRWYNEESRRLNKHSNKS
;
A
#
# COMPACT_ATOMS: atom_id res chain seq x y z
N MET A 1 -14.41 -18.01 25.40
CA MET A 1 -14.70 -17.13 24.25
C MET A 1 -13.51 -16.89 23.35
N SER A 2 -12.34 -16.47 23.87
CA SER A 2 -11.15 -16.12 23.04
C SER A 2 -10.71 -17.20 22.02
N GLY A 3 -10.61 -18.47 22.43
CA GLY A 3 -10.20 -19.55 21.52
C GLY A 3 -11.21 -19.93 20.42
N THR A 4 -12.49 -19.66 20.63
CA THR A 4 -13.52 -19.87 19.57
C THR A 4 -13.48 -18.72 18.58
N VAL A 5 -13.31 -17.49 19.08
CA VAL A 5 -13.18 -16.27 18.28
C VAL A 5 -11.97 -16.33 17.35
N SER A 6 -10.83 -16.82 17.82
CA SER A 6 -9.61 -16.92 17.00
C SER A 6 -9.77 -17.81 15.76
N LEU A 7 -10.59 -18.87 15.82
CA LEU A 7 -10.87 -19.73 14.67
C LEU A 7 -11.63 -18.97 13.56
N TRP A 8 -12.54 -18.07 13.94
CA TRP A 8 -13.27 -17.21 12.98
C TRP A 8 -12.36 -16.21 12.26
N PHE A 9 -11.22 -15.85 12.86
CA PHE A 9 -10.26 -14.95 12.23
C PHE A 9 -9.39 -15.63 11.16
N ILE A 10 -9.29 -16.95 11.12
CA ILE A 10 -8.52 -17.67 10.08
C ILE A 10 -8.94 -17.26 8.66
N PRO A 11 -10.24 -17.35 8.26
CA PRO A 11 -10.68 -16.90 6.95
C PRO A 11 -10.55 -15.38 6.74
N VAL A 12 -10.62 -14.57 7.80
CA VAL A 12 -10.44 -13.11 7.74
C VAL A 12 -8.98 -12.75 7.41
N LEU A 13 -8.02 -13.43 8.04
CA LEU A 13 -6.60 -13.22 7.74
C LEU A 13 -6.27 -13.61 6.30
N PHE A 14 -6.86 -14.69 5.80
CA PHE A 14 -6.66 -15.09 4.40
C PHE A 14 -7.26 -14.09 3.42
N SER A 15 -8.43 -13.51 3.73
CA SER A 15 -9.02 -12.47 2.87
C SER A 15 -8.19 -11.19 2.83
N PHE A 16 -7.48 -10.85 3.92
CA PHE A 16 -6.56 -9.70 3.93
C PHE A 16 -5.38 -9.87 2.97
N VAL A 17 -4.79 -11.06 2.91
CA VAL A 17 -3.69 -11.35 1.97
C VAL A 17 -4.13 -11.02 0.54
N TRP A 18 -5.27 -11.57 0.10
CA TRP A 18 -5.79 -11.32 -1.23
C TRP A 18 -6.23 -9.86 -1.43
N SER A 19 -6.93 -9.28 -0.45
CA SER A 19 -7.44 -7.91 -0.55
C SER A 19 -6.32 -6.90 -0.71
N PHE A 20 -5.27 -6.99 0.12
CA PHE A 20 -4.16 -6.03 0.02
C PHE A 20 -3.39 -6.20 -1.28
N THR A 21 -3.13 -7.44 -1.72
CA THR A 21 -2.44 -7.68 -2.99
C THR A 21 -3.25 -7.13 -4.17
N LEU A 22 -4.54 -7.44 -4.27
CA LEU A 22 -5.40 -6.99 -5.36
C LEU A 22 -5.63 -5.48 -5.32
N GLN A 23 -5.81 -4.88 -4.13
CA GLN A 23 -5.93 -3.43 -3.98
C GLN A 23 -4.67 -2.71 -4.43
N MET A 24 -3.49 -3.12 -3.97
CA MET A 24 -2.22 -2.49 -4.39
C MET A 24 -1.99 -2.66 -5.89
N TYR A 25 -2.33 -3.82 -6.46
CA TYR A 25 -2.24 -4.08 -7.89
C TYR A 25 -3.14 -3.14 -8.72
N LEU A 26 -4.41 -3.01 -8.32
CA LEU A 26 -5.37 -2.12 -9.01
C LEU A 26 -5.05 -0.64 -8.78
N GLN A 27 -4.53 -0.29 -7.60
CA GLN A 27 -4.08 1.08 -7.28
C GLN A 27 -2.88 1.50 -8.11
N ALA A 28 -1.90 0.62 -8.28
CA ALA A 28 -0.74 0.87 -9.15
C ALA A 28 -1.13 1.09 -10.62
N GLN A 29 -2.31 0.61 -11.04
CA GLN A 29 -2.86 0.80 -12.38
C GLN A 29 -3.88 1.92 -12.49
N SER A 30 -4.06 2.72 -11.43
CA SER A 30 -5.05 3.79 -11.36
C SER A 30 -6.49 3.31 -11.62
N LYS A 31 -6.81 2.05 -11.30
CA LYS A 31 -8.16 1.45 -11.41
C LYS A 31 -8.96 1.56 -10.11
N ASN A 32 -8.73 2.63 -9.35
CA ASN A 32 -9.30 2.85 -8.01
C ASN A 32 -10.82 2.88 -8.02
N ILE A 33 -11.44 3.28 -9.13
CA ILE A 33 -12.89 3.39 -9.26
C ILE A 33 -13.61 2.06 -8.96
N ILE A 34 -13.04 0.92 -9.36
CA ILE A 34 -13.62 -0.41 -9.07
C ILE A 34 -13.51 -0.74 -7.59
N ILE A 35 -12.37 -0.40 -6.97
CA ILE A 35 -12.14 -0.57 -5.53
C ILE A 35 -13.20 0.22 -4.76
N THR A 36 -13.45 1.47 -5.17
CA THR A 36 -14.45 2.34 -4.55
C THR A 36 -15.85 1.75 -4.67
N TYR A 37 -16.29 1.32 -5.86
CA TYR A 37 -17.62 0.71 -6.02
C TYR A 37 -17.78 -0.57 -5.19
N LEU A 38 -16.77 -1.44 -5.17
CA LEU A 38 -16.79 -2.65 -4.35
C LEU A 38 -16.80 -2.32 -2.85
N ALA A 39 -16.11 -1.27 -2.41
CA ALA A 39 -16.14 -0.83 -1.02
C ALA A 39 -17.53 -0.36 -0.59
N PHE A 40 -18.21 0.44 -1.42
CA PHE A 40 -19.59 0.86 -1.14
C PHE A 40 -20.56 -0.33 -1.09
N ALA A 41 -20.45 -1.26 -2.05
CA ALA A 41 -21.26 -2.48 -2.06
C ALA A 41 -21.00 -3.34 -0.83
N THR A 42 -19.73 -3.50 -0.45
CA THR A 42 -19.32 -4.25 0.75
C THR A 42 -19.88 -3.61 2.02
N LEU A 43 -19.81 -2.29 2.14
CA LEU A 43 -20.35 -1.57 3.30
C LEU A 43 -21.88 -1.75 3.40
N ALA A 44 -22.59 -1.55 2.31
CA ALA A 44 -24.05 -1.71 2.28
C ALA A 44 -24.46 -3.14 2.66
N LEU A 45 -23.77 -4.15 2.11
CA LEU A 45 -24.05 -5.53 2.44
C LEU A 45 -23.63 -5.88 3.87
N HIS A 46 -22.52 -5.35 4.38
CA HIS A 46 -22.10 -5.58 5.75
C HIS A 46 -23.14 -5.06 6.73
N VAL A 47 -23.64 -3.83 6.53
CA VAL A 47 -24.70 -3.26 7.38
C VAL A 47 -25.95 -4.13 7.32
N PHE A 48 -26.36 -4.54 6.13
CA PHE A 48 -27.53 -5.41 5.94
C PHE A 48 -27.37 -6.78 6.61
N LEU A 49 -26.25 -7.46 6.38
CA LEU A 49 -25.96 -8.78 6.96
C LEU A 49 -25.83 -8.70 8.48
N SER A 50 -25.15 -7.68 9.01
CA SER A 50 -25.06 -7.47 10.44
C SER A 50 -26.44 -7.25 11.06
N TRP A 51 -27.27 -6.40 10.47
CA TRP A 51 -28.64 -6.22 10.95
C TRP A 51 -29.44 -7.52 10.89
N PHE A 52 -29.39 -8.24 9.76
CA PHE A 52 -30.18 -9.45 9.57
C PHE A 52 -29.72 -10.60 10.50
N LEU A 53 -28.43 -10.93 10.52
CA LEU A 53 -27.90 -12.06 11.28
C LEU A 53 -27.92 -11.80 12.80
N VAL A 54 -27.69 -10.56 13.23
CA VAL A 54 -27.62 -10.22 14.66
C VAL A 54 -28.99 -9.87 15.22
N MET A 55 -29.77 -9.04 14.54
CA MET A 55 -31.05 -8.52 15.08
C MET A 55 -32.25 -9.39 14.72
N LYS A 56 -32.25 -10.08 13.57
CA LYS A 56 -33.39 -10.92 13.16
C LYS A 56 -33.20 -12.39 13.47
N LEU A 57 -31.99 -12.92 13.28
CA LEU A 57 -31.68 -14.31 13.58
C LEU A 57 -31.11 -14.52 14.99
N GLU A 58 -30.89 -13.43 15.75
CA GLU A 58 -30.40 -13.46 17.14
C GLU A 58 -29.13 -14.30 17.34
N MET A 59 -28.29 -14.41 16.30
CA MET A 59 -27.09 -15.27 16.31
C MET A 59 -25.93 -14.70 17.14
N GLY A 60 -26.12 -13.51 17.75
CA GLY A 60 -25.13 -12.84 18.59
C GLY A 60 -23.76 -12.70 17.92
N LEU A 61 -22.71 -13.08 18.63
CA LEU A 61 -21.32 -12.99 18.15
C LEU A 61 -21.05 -13.80 16.88
N ALA A 62 -21.68 -14.96 16.72
CA ALA A 62 -21.52 -15.77 15.52
C ALA A 62 -22.11 -15.06 14.29
N GLY A 63 -23.24 -14.36 14.46
CA GLY A 63 -23.85 -13.54 13.41
C GLY A 63 -22.92 -12.40 12.95
N VAL A 64 -22.25 -11.74 13.88
CA VAL A 64 -21.25 -10.69 13.58
C VAL A 64 -20.08 -11.28 12.78
N MET A 65 -19.52 -12.40 13.23
CA MET A 65 -18.39 -13.04 12.56
C MET A 65 -18.73 -13.50 11.14
N ILE A 66 -19.91 -14.08 10.95
CA ILE A 66 -20.40 -14.49 9.63
C ILE A 66 -20.56 -13.27 8.72
N ALA A 67 -21.23 -12.20 9.19
CA ALA A 67 -21.38 -10.97 8.42
C ALA A 67 -20.02 -10.40 7.98
N MET A 68 -19.04 -10.41 8.89
CA MET A 68 -17.70 -9.92 8.62
C MET A 68 -16.97 -10.76 7.57
N ILE A 69 -16.98 -12.10 7.69
CA ILE A 69 -16.34 -13.00 6.72
C ILE A 69 -16.94 -12.79 5.33
N PHE A 70 -18.26 -12.84 5.19
CA PHE A 70 -18.91 -12.66 3.88
C PHE A 70 -18.58 -11.30 3.28
N SER A 71 -18.62 -10.24 4.07
CA SER A 71 -18.30 -8.88 3.61
C SER A 71 -16.85 -8.76 3.16
N MET A 72 -15.90 -9.39 3.85
CA MET A 72 -14.47 -9.33 3.51
C MET A 72 -14.12 -10.10 2.22
N TRP A 73 -14.88 -11.14 1.87
CA TRP A 73 -14.62 -11.93 0.66
C TRP A 73 -15.18 -11.32 -0.62
N ILE A 74 -16.19 -10.44 -0.54
CA ILE A 74 -16.77 -9.77 -1.70
C ILE A 74 -15.78 -8.90 -2.47
N PRO A 75 -15.00 -8.00 -1.83
CA PRO A 75 -14.02 -7.20 -2.57
C PRO A 75 -12.94 -8.09 -3.18
N VAL A 76 -12.52 -9.17 -2.51
CA VAL A 76 -11.58 -10.16 -3.06
C VAL A 76 -12.11 -10.76 -4.35
N LEU A 77 -13.31 -11.34 -4.31
CA LEU A 77 -13.91 -11.99 -5.48
C LEU A 77 -14.21 -10.99 -6.61
N GLY A 78 -14.71 -9.80 -6.26
CA GLY A 78 -15.00 -8.75 -7.23
C GLY A 78 -13.75 -8.21 -7.93
N GLN A 79 -12.67 -7.97 -7.19
CA GLN A 79 -11.39 -7.52 -7.75
C GLN A 79 -10.73 -8.62 -8.58
N LEU A 80 -10.75 -9.86 -8.10
CA LEU A 80 -10.19 -11.00 -8.83
C LEU A 80 -10.95 -11.23 -10.16
N ALA A 81 -12.28 -11.18 -10.11
CA ALA A 81 -13.12 -11.26 -11.30
C ALA A 81 -12.80 -10.13 -12.28
N PHE A 82 -12.67 -8.89 -11.80
CA PHE A 82 -12.30 -7.76 -12.65
C PHE A 82 -10.96 -8.01 -13.37
N VAL A 83 -9.95 -8.51 -12.67
CA VAL A 83 -8.63 -8.81 -13.26
C VAL A 83 -8.72 -9.95 -14.29
N PHE A 84 -9.39 -11.06 -13.94
CA PHE A 84 -9.47 -12.24 -14.82
C PHE A 84 -10.36 -12.05 -16.04
N PHE A 85 -11.42 -11.24 -15.94
CA PHE A 85 -12.34 -10.97 -17.04
C PHE A 85 -11.92 -9.75 -17.88
N GLY A 86 -10.62 -9.42 -17.90
CA GLY A 86 -10.06 -8.46 -18.85
C GLY A 86 -10.05 -7.01 -18.39
N GLY A 87 -10.19 -6.72 -17.09
CA GLY A 87 -10.07 -5.38 -16.53
C GLY A 87 -8.65 -4.80 -16.59
N CYS A 88 -7.65 -5.67 -16.73
CA CYS A 88 -6.21 -5.35 -16.73
C CYS A 88 -5.46 -6.06 -17.88
N PRO A 89 -5.83 -5.91 -19.16
CA PRO A 89 -5.35 -6.79 -20.23
C PRO A 89 -3.86 -6.60 -20.57
N VAL A 90 -3.28 -5.44 -20.26
CA VAL A 90 -1.86 -5.13 -20.53
C VAL A 90 -0.94 -5.70 -19.44
N THR A 91 -1.41 -5.70 -18.21
CA THR A 91 -0.64 -6.04 -17.00
C THR A 91 -0.95 -7.44 -16.49
N TRP A 92 -2.12 -7.99 -16.82
CA TRP A 92 -2.51 -9.37 -16.57
C TRP A 92 -2.51 -10.15 -17.88
N THR A 93 -1.43 -10.89 -18.14
CA THR A 93 -1.29 -11.76 -19.32
C THR A 93 -1.53 -13.25 -18.98
N GLY A 94 -1.99 -13.53 -17.76
CA GLY A 94 -2.21 -14.89 -17.25
C GLY A 94 -1.09 -15.38 -16.34
N PHE A 95 -1.16 -16.67 -15.99
CA PHE A 95 -0.19 -17.28 -15.08
C PHE A 95 1.15 -17.53 -15.78
N SER A 96 2.23 -17.12 -15.13
CA SER A 96 3.60 -17.36 -15.60
C SER A 96 4.54 -17.64 -14.42
N PHE A 97 5.46 -18.59 -14.59
CA PHE A 97 6.52 -18.85 -13.61
C PHE A 97 7.54 -17.69 -13.51
N ALA A 98 7.54 -16.77 -14.48
CA ALA A 98 8.33 -15.55 -14.41
C ALA A 98 7.98 -14.69 -13.17
N ALA A 99 6.78 -14.82 -12.60
CA ALA A 99 6.40 -14.10 -11.38
C ALA A 99 7.25 -14.49 -10.15
N PHE A 100 7.96 -15.63 -10.19
CA PHE A 100 8.76 -16.13 -9.08
C PHE A 100 10.26 -15.83 -9.21
N THR A 101 10.71 -15.16 -10.27
CA THR A 101 12.16 -14.91 -10.49
C THR A 101 12.75 -13.95 -9.46
N ASP A 102 11.99 -12.93 -9.05
CA ASP A 102 12.46 -11.83 -8.19
C ASP A 102 11.97 -11.93 -6.74
N LEU A 103 11.55 -13.12 -6.30
CA LEU A 103 10.91 -13.33 -5.00
C LEU A 103 11.81 -12.93 -3.83
N TRP A 104 13.13 -13.11 -3.94
CA TRP A 104 14.07 -12.77 -2.87
C TRP A 104 14.09 -11.27 -2.54
N ALA A 105 14.05 -10.42 -3.58
CA ALA A 105 14.00 -8.97 -3.39
C ALA A 105 12.69 -8.55 -2.70
N ILE A 106 11.56 -9.16 -3.11
CA ILE A 106 10.24 -8.94 -2.51
C ILE A 106 10.25 -9.37 -1.05
N ILE A 107 10.74 -10.57 -0.72
CA ILE A 107 10.82 -11.07 0.66
C ILE A 107 11.63 -10.11 1.53
N LYS A 108 12.79 -9.66 1.06
CA LYS A 108 13.64 -8.73 1.82
C LYS A 108 12.93 -7.41 2.11
N LEU A 109 12.21 -6.87 1.12
CA LEU A 109 11.44 -5.64 1.28
C LEU A 109 10.25 -5.85 2.23
N SER A 110 9.47 -6.91 2.02
CA SER A 110 8.35 -7.30 2.88
C SER A 110 8.78 -7.57 4.31
N LEU A 111 9.96 -8.14 4.54
CA LEU A 111 10.50 -8.35 5.88
C LEU A 111 10.78 -7.02 6.58
N SER A 112 11.38 -6.05 5.88
CA SER A 112 11.60 -4.71 6.44
C SER A 112 10.29 -4.02 6.81
N SER A 113 9.30 -4.02 5.90
CA SER A 113 7.97 -3.45 6.16
C SER A 113 7.23 -4.22 7.26
N GLY A 114 7.38 -5.54 7.31
CA GLY A 114 6.78 -6.39 8.34
C GLY A 114 7.33 -6.07 9.72
N VAL A 115 8.65 -5.91 9.86
CA VAL A 115 9.27 -5.48 11.13
C VAL A 115 8.77 -4.10 11.55
N MET A 116 8.68 -3.15 10.62
CA MET A 116 8.15 -1.81 10.88
C MET A 116 6.70 -1.88 11.42
N LEU A 117 5.81 -2.63 10.74
CA LEU A 117 4.42 -2.79 11.16
C LEU A 117 4.30 -3.51 12.52
N CYS A 118 5.12 -4.54 12.76
CA CYS A 118 5.15 -5.25 14.04
C CYS A 118 5.56 -4.32 15.17
N LEU A 119 6.59 -3.49 14.97
CA LEU A 119 7.03 -2.52 15.97
C LEU A 119 5.94 -1.48 16.26
N GLU A 120 5.25 -1.00 15.23
CA GLU A 120 4.13 -0.07 15.37
C GLU A 120 2.96 -0.70 16.17
N LEU A 121 2.54 -1.92 15.82
CA LEU A 121 1.46 -2.63 16.54
C LEU A 121 1.85 -2.95 17.99
N TRP A 122 3.09 -3.34 18.24
CA TRP A 122 3.59 -3.59 19.60
C TRP A 122 3.66 -2.32 20.42
N TYR A 123 4.16 -1.23 19.84
CA TYR A 123 4.17 0.09 20.48
C TYR A 123 2.75 0.53 20.87
N ASN A 124 1.80 0.46 19.93
CA ASN A 124 0.40 0.81 20.19
C ASN A 124 -0.23 -0.09 21.27
N THR A 125 0.08 -1.39 21.26
CA THR A 125 -0.41 -2.33 22.28
C THR A 125 0.15 -1.99 23.67
N ILE A 126 1.44 -1.69 23.78
CA ILE A 126 2.08 -1.28 25.03
C ILE A 126 1.46 0.02 25.54
N LEU A 127 1.24 1.01 24.66
CA LEU A 127 0.56 2.25 25.01
C LEU A 127 -0.85 2.00 25.56
N VAL A 128 -1.67 1.21 24.86
CA VAL A 128 -3.02 0.87 25.31
C VAL A 128 -2.97 0.17 26.67
N LEU A 129 -2.07 -0.80 26.86
CA LEU A 129 -1.90 -1.48 28.15
C LEU A 129 -1.53 -0.49 29.26
N LEU A 130 -0.54 0.39 29.05
CA LEU A 130 -0.13 1.39 30.04
C LEU A 130 -1.26 2.39 30.35
N THR A 131 -2.00 2.86 29.35
CA THR A 131 -3.16 3.72 29.58
C THR A 131 -4.28 3.02 30.35
N GLY A 132 -4.45 1.72 30.14
CA GLY A 132 -5.37 0.88 30.90
C GLY A 132 -5.04 0.71 32.39
N TYR A 133 -3.80 0.96 32.80
CA TYR A 133 -3.37 0.92 34.20
C TYR A 133 -3.48 2.27 34.93
N MET A 134 -3.92 3.34 34.27
CA MET A 134 -4.09 4.64 34.92
C MET A 134 -5.35 4.69 35.79
N LYS A 135 -5.33 5.52 36.85
CA LYS A 135 -6.46 5.68 37.79
C LYS A 135 -7.80 6.04 37.11
N ASN A 136 -7.75 6.62 35.90
CA ASN A 136 -8.90 6.92 35.05
C ASN A 136 -8.73 6.28 33.66
N ALA A 137 -8.51 4.95 33.61
CA ALA A 137 -8.19 4.18 32.41
C ALA A 137 -9.18 4.39 31.24
N GLU A 138 -10.47 4.50 31.53
CA GLU A 138 -11.51 4.71 30.50
C GLU A 138 -11.31 6.03 29.74
N VAL A 139 -11.17 7.14 30.46
CA VAL A 139 -10.92 8.47 29.88
C VAL A 139 -9.57 8.52 29.15
N ALA A 140 -8.56 7.84 29.70
CA ALA A 140 -7.23 7.81 29.09
C ALA A 140 -7.16 6.97 27.81
N ILE A 141 -7.84 5.81 27.78
CA ILE A 141 -7.94 4.97 26.57
C ILE A 141 -8.75 5.70 25.51
N ASP A 142 -9.84 6.37 25.88
CA ASP A 142 -10.67 7.14 24.96
C ASP A 142 -9.87 8.30 24.33
N ALA A 143 -9.16 9.08 25.16
CA ALA A 143 -8.26 10.12 24.68
C ALA A 143 -7.12 9.57 23.80
N LEU A 144 -6.57 8.40 24.16
CA LEU A 144 -5.54 7.72 23.35
C LEU A 144 -6.10 7.28 21.99
N SER A 145 -7.33 6.74 21.94
CA SER A 145 -7.98 6.33 20.69
C SER A 145 -8.14 7.52 19.75
N ILE A 146 -8.64 8.65 20.25
CA ILE A 146 -8.78 9.90 19.49
C ILE A 146 -7.41 10.41 19.00
N CYS A 147 -6.36 10.32 19.84
CA CYS A 147 -5.01 10.73 19.46
C CYS A 147 -4.39 9.83 18.39
N MET A 148 -4.61 8.51 18.46
CA MET A 148 -4.07 7.54 17.50
C MET A 148 -4.84 7.52 16.17
N GLU A 149 -6.09 7.98 16.16
CA GLU A 149 -6.92 8.08 14.95
C GLU A 149 -6.54 9.29 14.08
N ASN A 150 -5.77 10.26 14.61
CA ASN A 150 -5.28 11.44 13.89
C ASN A 150 -3.73 11.60 13.88
N PRO A 151 -2.95 10.63 13.38
CA PRO A 151 -1.48 10.75 13.27
C PRO A 151 -1.04 11.77 12.20
N ASP A 152 -1.97 12.13 11.31
CA ASP A 152 -1.82 12.99 10.14
C ASP A 152 -1.44 14.43 10.50
N HIS A 153 -1.90 15.02 11.61
CA HIS A 153 -1.45 16.37 11.96
C HIS A 153 0.07 16.47 12.18
N GLY A 154 0.73 15.41 12.67
CA GLY A 154 2.19 15.41 12.84
C GLY A 154 2.95 15.16 11.53
N ILE A 155 2.51 14.16 10.76
CA ILE A 155 3.19 13.74 9.52
C ILE A 155 3.00 14.77 8.39
N TRP A 156 1.81 15.35 8.25
CA TRP A 156 1.52 16.33 7.20
C TRP A 156 2.26 17.65 7.41
N ILE A 157 2.45 18.09 8.67
CA ILE A 157 3.27 19.26 8.99
C ILE A 157 4.73 19.02 8.60
N GLY A 158 5.27 17.82 8.89
CA GLY A 158 6.63 17.43 8.49
C GLY A 158 6.84 17.41 6.98
N MET A 159 5.86 16.89 6.21
CA MET A 159 5.90 16.88 4.75
C MET A 159 5.82 18.29 4.15
N LEU A 160 4.95 19.17 4.66
CA LEU A 160 4.86 20.56 4.22
C LEU A 160 6.17 21.32 4.42
N ILE A 161 6.83 21.15 5.57
CA ILE A 161 8.13 21.77 5.83
C ILE A 161 9.19 21.20 4.89
N GLY A 162 9.21 19.88 4.67
CA GLY A 162 10.14 19.22 3.74
C GLY A 162 10.00 19.71 2.30
N THR A 163 8.77 19.82 1.78
CA THR A 163 8.51 20.32 0.42
C THR A 163 8.88 21.79 0.26
N LEU A 164 8.65 22.61 1.29
CA LEU A 164 9.07 24.02 1.27
C LEU A 164 10.60 24.12 1.23
N VAL A 165 11.32 23.42 2.11
CA VAL A 165 12.79 23.40 2.11
C VAL A 165 13.33 22.90 0.78
N GLN A 166 12.76 21.83 0.22
CA GLN A 166 13.15 21.30 -1.09
C GLN A 166 12.91 22.32 -2.22
N THR A 167 11.78 23.03 -2.19
CA THR A 167 11.45 24.06 -3.18
C THR A 167 12.45 25.22 -3.12
N PHE A 168 12.83 25.67 -1.93
CA PHE A 168 13.85 26.71 -1.76
C PHE A 168 15.24 26.25 -2.21
N VAL A 169 15.64 25.01 -1.90
CA VAL A 169 16.92 24.45 -2.33
C VAL A 169 16.98 24.31 -3.85
N LEU A 170 15.92 23.79 -4.49
CA LEU A 170 15.87 23.67 -5.95
C LEU A 170 15.80 25.03 -6.63
N MET A 171 15.07 26.00 -6.06
CA MET A 171 15.05 27.37 -6.55
C MET A 171 16.43 28.01 -6.44
N TYR A 172 17.14 27.82 -5.32
CA TYR A 172 18.51 28.33 -5.13
C TYR A 172 19.51 27.71 -6.11
N ILE A 173 19.47 26.38 -6.30
CA ILE A 173 20.32 25.69 -7.28
C ILE A 173 19.99 26.18 -8.69
N THR A 174 18.71 26.31 -9.03
CA THR A 174 18.27 26.79 -10.35
C THR A 174 18.73 28.22 -10.61
N TRP A 175 18.72 29.08 -9.59
CA TRP A 175 19.20 30.46 -9.70
C TRP A 175 20.72 30.55 -9.83
N ARG A 176 21.46 29.73 -9.07
CA ARG A 176 22.93 29.82 -8.98
C ARG A 176 23.67 29.03 -10.06
N THR A 177 23.00 28.09 -10.72
CA THR A 177 23.62 27.28 -11.77
C THR A 177 23.70 28.07 -13.05
N ASP A 178 24.92 28.22 -13.58
CA ASP A 178 25.13 28.78 -14.91
C ASP A 178 24.70 27.75 -15.96
N TRP A 179 23.49 27.93 -16.48
CA TRP A 179 22.86 26.99 -17.39
C TRP A 179 23.56 26.94 -18.75
N GLU A 180 24.22 28.02 -19.17
CA GLU A 180 24.94 28.07 -20.44
C GLU A 180 26.20 27.19 -20.41
N GLU A 181 26.95 27.21 -19.30
CA GLU A 181 28.12 26.35 -19.12
C GLU A 181 27.72 24.86 -19.08
N GLN A 182 26.63 24.53 -18.38
CA GLN A 182 26.13 23.15 -18.30
C GLN A 182 25.67 22.62 -19.65
N VAL A 183 24.99 23.45 -20.45
CA VAL A 183 24.58 23.10 -21.82
C VAL A 183 25.80 22.91 -22.72
N PHE A 184 26.84 23.74 -22.57
CA PHE A 184 28.08 23.60 -23.32
C PHE A 184 28.80 22.28 -22.99
N LEU A 185 28.97 21.96 -21.70
CA LEU A 185 29.59 20.72 -21.25
C LEU A 185 28.80 19.48 -21.71
N ALA A 186 27.47 19.54 -21.71
CA ALA A 186 26.60 18.48 -22.22
C ALA A 186 26.80 18.24 -23.72
N LYS A 187 26.84 19.32 -24.53
CA LYS A 187 27.11 19.23 -25.98
C LYS A 187 28.47 18.61 -26.28
N VAL A 188 29.52 18.99 -25.54
CA VAL A 188 30.87 18.41 -25.68
C VAL A 188 30.89 16.93 -25.33
N ARG A 189 30.20 16.52 -24.26
CA ARG A 189 30.13 15.11 -23.83
C ARG A 189 29.44 14.25 -24.89
N ILE A 190 28.30 14.70 -25.41
CA ILE A 190 27.56 13.99 -26.48
C ILE A 190 28.43 13.83 -27.73
N ASN A 191 29.12 14.88 -28.16
CA ASN A 191 29.96 14.83 -29.35
C ASN A 191 31.15 13.86 -29.16
N ARG A 192 31.72 13.77 -27.96
CA ARG A 192 32.76 12.77 -27.63
C ARG A 192 32.24 11.34 -27.78
N TRP A 193 31.07 11.03 -27.19
CA TRP A 193 30.45 9.71 -27.30
C TRP A 193 30.14 9.33 -28.75
N TYR A 194 29.58 10.26 -29.52
CA TYR A 194 29.30 10.05 -30.94
C TYR A 194 30.56 9.70 -31.74
N ASN A 195 31.67 10.41 -31.48
CA ASN A 195 32.95 10.18 -32.14
C ASN A 195 33.65 8.88 -31.68
N GLU A 196 33.45 8.46 -30.43
CA GLU A 196 33.95 7.17 -29.93
C GLU A 196 33.17 6.00 -30.53
N GLU A 197 31.84 6.11 -30.59
CA GLU A 197 30.98 5.07 -31.14
C GLU A 197 31.21 4.92 -32.65
N SER A 198 31.29 6.03 -33.39
CA SER A 198 31.64 6.01 -34.82
C SER A 198 32.99 5.34 -35.08
N ARG A 199 33.99 5.56 -34.21
CA ARG A 199 35.29 4.87 -34.30
C ARG A 199 35.20 3.38 -34.00
N ARG A 200 34.37 2.97 -33.03
CA ARG A 200 34.14 1.54 -32.72
C ARG A 200 33.50 0.82 -33.90
N LEU A 201 32.47 1.42 -34.49
CA LEU A 201 31.76 0.87 -35.64
C LEU A 201 32.67 0.73 -36.87
N ASN A 202 33.46 1.76 -37.19
CA ASN A 202 34.44 1.68 -38.28
C ASN A 202 35.51 0.60 -38.03
N LYS A 203 35.97 0.42 -36.79
CA LYS A 203 36.93 -0.64 -36.44
C LYS A 203 36.35 -2.05 -36.57
N HIS A 204 35.04 -2.21 -36.37
CA HIS A 204 34.36 -3.50 -36.52
C HIS A 204 34.11 -3.82 -38.00
N SER A 205 33.71 -2.83 -38.79
CA SER A 205 33.54 -2.96 -40.24
C SER A 205 34.85 -3.24 -40.99
N ASN A 206 36.00 -2.75 -40.50
CA ASN A 206 37.30 -2.99 -41.13
C ASN A 206 37.92 -4.34 -40.70
N LYS A 207 37.24 -5.11 -39.83
CA LYS A 207 37.65 -6.43 -39.35
C LYS A 207 36.77 -7.57 -39.87
N SER A 208 35.69 -7.26 -40.59
CA SER A 208 34.86 -8.21 -41.35
C SER A 208 35.28 -8.19 -42.82
#